data_AF-A0A085B9T0-F1
#
_entry.id   AF-A0A085B9T0-F1
#
_cell.length_a   1.000
_cell.length_b   1.000
_cell.length_c   1.000
_cell.angle_alpha   90.00
_cell.angle_beta   90.00
_cell.angle_gamma   90.00
#
_symmetry.space_group_name_H-M   'P 1'
#
loop_
_entity.id
_entity.type
_entity.pdbx_description
1 polymer ?
#
loop_
_entity_poly.entity_id
_entity_poly.type
_entity_poly.pdbx_seq_one_letter_code
_entity_poly.pdbx_strand_id
1 'polypeptide(L)'
;MIKIKEMSFKNLTILGVTMFSLFACNKSPNQNSGKSDDGISADKNAKLEEVFSDSTYQLTGVAVAKDKRVFVNYPYWLDNHSYSVVEVKDGKPIPYPNAEWNSFKKGENGQNKFVTVQSVVTDDKGFLWVVNIDNFIISDYWESKYRIK
;
A
#
# COMPACT_ATOMS: atom_id res chain seq x y z
N MET A 1 4.42 13.07 36.46
CA MET A 1 3.29 14.01 36.62
C MET A 1 2.67 14.23 35.25
N ILE A 2 1.61 13.49 34.94
CA ILE A 2 0.97 13.44 33.62
C ILE A 2 -0.13 14.49 33.58
N LYS A 3 -0.10 15.43 32.63
CA LYS A 3 -1.19 16.38 32.37
C LYS A 3 -1.99 15.88 31.17
N ILE A 4 -3.13 15.25 31.45
CA ILE A 4 -4.13 14.90 30.44
C ILE A 4 -4.92 16.18 30.14
N LYS A 5 -4.94 16.62 28.88
CA LYS A 5 -5.74 17.76 28.43
C LYS A 5 -7.11 17.24 28.01
N GLU A 6 -8.13 17.64 28.78
CA GLU A 6 -9.56 17.41 28.54
C GLU A 6 -9.96 17.81 27.11
N MET A 7 -10.62 16.89 26.40
CA MET A 7 -11.26 17.11 25.10
C MET A 7 -12.72 17.54 25.34
N SER A 8 -13.03 18.81 25.05
CA SER A 8 -14.38 19.38 25.19
C SER A 8 -15.26 19.03 23.98
N PHE A 9 -16.11 18.02 24.12
CA PHE A 9 -17.22 17.75 23.19
C PHE A 9 -18.37 18.73 23.42
N LYS A 10 -18.64 19.59 22.44
CA LYS A 10 -19.92 20.31 22.35
C LYS A 10 -20.60 19.94 21.03
N ASN A 11 -21.64 19.13 21.16
CA ASN A 11 -22.60 18.83 20.12
C ASN A 11 -23.27 20.13 19.64
N LEU A 12 -23.28 20.37 18.33
CA LEU A 12 -24.26 21.26 17.72
C LEU A 12 -24.80 20.64 16.44
N THR A 13 -25.90 19.93 16.61
CA THR A 13 -26.81 19.45 15.57
C THR A 13 -27.29 20.65 14.74
N ILE A 14 -26.96 20.70 13.44
CA ILE A 14 -27.68 21.55 12.49
C ILE A 14 -28.33 20.63 11.46
N LEU A 15 -29.62 20.40 11.70
CA LEU A 15 -30.58 19.91 10.75
C LEU A 15 -30.85 21.05 9.75
N GLY A 16 -30.59 20.86 8.47
CA GLY A 16 -30.75 21.91 7.45
C GLY A 16 -30.90 21.31 6.06
N VAL A 17 -32.13 20.92 5.75
CA VAL A 17 -32.63 20.43 4.47
C VAL A 17 -32.29 21.39 3.32
N THR A 18 -31.66 20.89 2.26
CA THR A 18 -31.92 21.36 0.88
C THR A 18 -31.77 20.21 -0.10
N MET A 19 -32.89 19.49 -0.26
CA MET A 19 -33.26 18.73 -1.44
C MET A 19 -33.31 19.69 -2.63
N PHE A 20 -32.26 19.75 -3.46
CA PHE A 20 -32.34 20.37 -4.79
C PHE A 20 -32.66 19.29 -5.82
N SER A 21 -33.86 19.40 -6.37
CA SER A 21 -34.46 18.50 -7.34
C SER A 21 -33.69 18.40 -8.66
N LEU A 22 -33.69 17.17 -9.18
CA LEU A 22 -33.51 16.75 -10.56
C LEU A 22 -34.20 17.68 -11.57
N PHE A 23 -33.50 18.12 -12.62
CA PHE A 23 -33.93 18.37 -14.02
C PHE A 23 -32.65 18.81 -14.79
N ALA A 24 -32.27 18.40 -16.00
CA ALA A 24 -32.84 17.57 -17.04
C ALA A 24 -31.69 17.11 -17.97
N CYS A 25 -31.85 15.96 -18.61
CA CYS A 25 -30.98 15.53 -19.72
C CYS A 25 -31.11 16.49 -20.90
N ASN A 26 -30.01 17.09 -21.34
CA ASN A 26 -29.90 17.59 -22.72
C ASN A 26 -29.48 16.42 -23.62
N LYS A 27 -30.43 15.88 -24.39
CA LYS A 27 -30.11 15.22 -25.66
C LYS A 27 -30.07 16.29 -26.74
N SER A 28 -28.90 16.49 -27.35
CA SER A 28 -28.74 17.12 -28.66
C SER A 28 -27.70 16.31 -29.46
N PRO A 29 -27.76 16.31 -30.80
CA PRO A 29 -27.56 15.11 -31.60
C PRO A 29 -26.11 14.83 -32.01
N ASN A 30 -25.84 13.54 -32.15
CA ASN A 30 -24.99 12.88 -33.15
C ASN A 30 -23.61 13.50 -33.46
N GLN A 31 -22.59 12.96 -32.81
CA GLN A 31 -21.22 12.92 -33.35
C GLN A 31 -20.93 11.44 -33.67
N ASN A 32 -20.87 11.15 -34.96
CA ASN A 32 -20.52 9.84 -35.49
C ASN A 32 -18.99 9.74 -35.69
N SER A 33 -18.49 8.53 -35.47
CA SER A 33 -17.24 7.94 -35.94
C SER A 33 -15.93 8.30 -35.21
N GLY A 34 -15.33 7.25 -34.63
CA GLY A 34 -14.00 7.25 -34.02
C GLY A 34 -13.88 6.38 -32.77
N LYS A 35 -14.58 5.22 -32.70
CA LYS A 35 -14.51 4.32 -31.55
C LYS A 35 -13.41 3.28 -31.76
N SER A 36 -12.19 3.59 -31.33
CA SER A 36 -11.24 2.54 -30.92
C SER A 36 -11.75 1.98 -29.60
N ASP A 37 -12.58 0.95 -29.71
CA ASP A 37 -13.19 0.22 -28.61
C ASP A 37 -12.17 -0.77 -28.01
N ASP A 38 -11.04 -0.27 -27.51
CA ASP A 38 -10.21 -1.02 -26.55
C ASP A 38 -10.75 -0.78 -25.13
N GLY A 39 -12.07 -0.93 -24.99
CA GLY A 39 -12.74 -0.97 -23.70
C GLY A 39 -12.53 -2.36 -23.12
N ILE A 40 -11.56 -2.50 -22.20
CA ILE A 40 -11.50 -3.67 -21.33
C ILE A 40 -12.81 -3.71 -20.54
N SER A 41 -13.77 -4.49 -21.03
CA SER A 41 -14.99 -4.83 -20.31
C SER A 41 -14.56 -5.64 -19.10
N ALA A 42 -14.46 -4.98 -17.93
CA ALA A 42 -14.34 -5.69 -16.66
C ALA A 42 -15.47 -6.71 -16.59
N ASP A 43 -15.11 -7.99 -16.52
CA ASP A 43 -16.07 -9.07 -16.43
C ASP A 43 -16.97 -8.81 -15.22
N LYS A 44 -18.27 -8.62 -15.46
CA LYS A 44 -19.24 -8.32 -14.40
C LYS A 44 -19.41 -9.47 -13.41
N ASN A 45 -18.82 -10.64 -13.70
CA ASN A 45 -18.75 -11.79 -12.81
C ASN A 45 -17.37 -12.00 -12.16
N ALA A 46 -16.44 -11.03 -12.23
CA ALA A 46 -15.16 -11.15 -11.55
C ALA A 46 -15.38 -11.33 -10.03
N LYS A 47 -15.07 -12.52 -9.52
CA LYS A 47 -15.12 -12.85 -8.10
C LYS A 47 -13.78 -12.50 -7.48
N LEU A 48 -13.79 -11.68 -6.44
CA LEU A 48 -12.59 -11.42 -5.63
C LEU A 48 -12.26 -12.67 -4.81
N GLU A 49 -10.98 -13.05 -4.83
CA GLU A 49 -10.40 -14.05 -3.98
C GLU A 49 -9.45 -13.35 -3.01
N GLU A 50 -9.63 -13.58 -1.72
CA GLU A 50 -8.67 -13.12 -0.73
C GLU A 50 -7.45 -14.05 -0.77
N VAL A 51 -6.33 -13.50 -1.23
CA VAL A 51 -5.05 -14.23 -1.29
C VAL A 51 -4.21 -14.03 -0.03
N PHE A 52 -4.46 -12.93 0.69
CA PHE A 52 -3.73 -12.55 1.90
C PHE A 52 -4.48 -11.44 2.65
N SER A 53 -4.45 -11.51 3.98
CA SER A 53 -4.86 -10.44 4.87
C SER A 53 -3.97 -10.43 6.10
N ASP A 54 -3.67 -9.23 6.61
CA ASP A 54 -2.95 -9.03 7.87
C ASP A 54 -3.58 -7.84 8.58
N SER A 55 -4.15 -8.08 9.75
CA SER A 55 -4.77 -7.05 10.59
C SER A 55 -3.81 -6.49 11.64
N THR A 56 -2.58 -6.99 11.71
CA THR A 56 -1.58 -6.60 12.71
C THR A 56 -0.85 -5.32 12.30
N TYR A 57 -0.51 -5.21 11.01
CA TYR A 57 0.27 -4.11 10.46
C TYR A 57 -0.41 -3.52 9.23
N GLN A 58 -0.11 -2.25 8.93
CA GLN A 58 -0.61 -1.61 7.72
C GLN A 58 0.23 -2.01 6.50
N LEU A 59 -0.41 -2.73 5.57
CA LEU A 59 0.12 -2.99 4.23
C LEU A 59 0.11 -1.69 3.42
N THR A 60 1.15 -1.40 2.62
CA THR A 60 1.11 -0.25 1.70
C THR A 60 1.36 -0.58 0.24
N GLY A 61 1.76 -1.81 -0.07
CA GLY A 61 2.03 -2.23 -1.44
C GLY A 61 2.00 -3.74 -1.61
N VAL A 62 1.68 -4.14 -2.84
CA VAL A 62 1.66 -5.54 -3.28
C VAL A 62 2.31 -5.62 -4.66
N ALA A 63 3.11 -6.65 -4.89
CA ALA A 63 3.67 -7.00 -6.18
C ALA A 63 3.39 -8.47 -6.49
N VAL A 64 3.02 -8.76 -7.74
CA VAL A 64 2.73 -10.12 -8.21
C VAL A 64 3.68 -10.45 -9.35
N ALA A 65 4.57 -11.41 -9.13
CA ALA A 65 5.50 -11.88 -10.15
C ALA A 65 4.81 -12.78 -11.17
N LYS A 66 5.44 -12.96 -12.34
CA LYS A 66 4.93 -13.83 -13.43
C LYS A 66 4.72 -15.29 -13.01
N ASP A 67 5.51 -15.77 -12.06
CA ASP A 67 5.40 -17.11 -11.46
C ASP A 67 4.36 -17.18 -10.34
N LYS A 68 3.53 -16.13 -10.20
CA LYS A 68 2.44 -15.99 -9.21
C LYS A 68 2.91 -15.83 -7.77
N ARG A 69 4.19 -15.59 -7.52
CA ARG A 69 4.66 -15.19 -6.18
C ARG A 69 4.09 -13.81 -5.84
N VAL A 70 3.55 -13.68 -4.63
CA VAL A 70 2.96 -12.44 -4.13
C VAL A 70 3.88 -11.87 -3.06
N PHE A 71 4.23 -10.60 -3.20
CA PHE A 71 5.05 -9.87 -2.22
C PHE A 71 4.27 -8.72 -1.65
N VAL A 72 4.41 -8.49 -0.35
CA VAL A 72 3.74 -7.40 0.37
C VAL A 72 4.78 -6.66 1.18
N ASN A 73 4.65 -5.33 1.25
CA ASN A 73 5.51 -4.51 2.09
C ASN A 73 4.75 -3.82 3.23
N TYR A 74 5.52 -3.57 4.28
CA TYR A 74 5.10 -2.93 5.51
C TYR A 74 6.12 -1.86 5.86
N PRO A 75 5.76 -0.57 5.82
CA PRO A 75 6.62 0.48 6.34
C PRO A 75 6.81 0.31 7.85
N TYR A 76 8.00 0.63 8.35
CA TYR A 76 8.29 0.57 9.78
C TYR A 76 7.68 1.79 10.48
N TRP A 77 6.40 1.71 10.82
CA TRP A 77 5.65 2.79 11.50
C TRP A 77 5.33 2.48 12.97
N LEU A 78 5.28 1.20 13.35
CA LEU A 78 4.97 0.77 14.70
C LEU A 78 6.19 0.12 15.36
N ASP A 79 6.34 0.27 16.67
CA ASP A 79 7.48 -0.31 17.40
C ASP A 79 7.46 -1.85 17.40
N ASN A 80 6.27 -2.45 17.29
CA ASN A 80 6.08 -3.91 17.26
C ASN A 80 6.28 -4.53 15.87
N HIS A 81 7.14 -3.96 15.02
CA HIS A 81 7.37 -4.38 13.63
C HIS A 81 8.13 -5.71 13.52
N SER A 82 7.55 -6.69 12.82
CA SER A 82 8.14 -8.03 12.64
C SER A 82 8.88 -8.20 11.31
N TYR A 83 8.39 -7.58 10.23
CA TYR A 83 8.95 -7.71 8.89
C TYR A 83 8.54 -6.51 8.03
N SER A 84 9.40 -6.12 7.09
CA SER A 84 9.19 -5.00 6.16
C SER A 84 8.82 -5.46 4.75
N VAL A 85 9.30 -6.63 4.33
CA VAL A 85 8.93 -7.27 3.06
C VAL A 85 8.71 -8.76 3.30
N VAL A 86 7.60 -9.27 2.80
CA VAL A 86 7.26 -10.69 2.87
C VAL A 86 6.89 -11.22 1.50
N GLU A 87 7.15 -12.50 1.30
CA GLU A 87 6.49 -13.32 0.29
C GLU A 87 5.31 -14.02 0.95
N VAL A 88 4.12 -13.95 0.33
CA VAL A 88 2.95 -14.68 0.79
C VAL A 88 3.02 -16.11 0.26
N LYS A 89 3.07 -17.09 1.15
CA LYS A 89 3.03 -18.53 0.83
C LYS A 89 1.89 -19.18 1.60
N ASP A 90 0.96 -19.80 0.88
CA ASP A 90 -0.21 -20.46 1.47
C ASP A 90 -0.99 -19.54 2.45
N GLY A 91 -1.15 -18.27 2.05
CA GLY A 91 -1.80 -17.23 2.86
C GLY A 91 -0.99 -16.73 4.07
N LYS A 92 0.27 -17.16 4.22
CA LYS A 92 1.13 -16.79 5.35
C LYS A 92 2.26 -15.84 4.93
N PRO A 93 2.60 -14.85 5.76
CA PRO A 93 3.70 -13.94 5.49
C PRO A 93 5.04 -14.60 5.83
N ILE A 94 5.92 -14.75 4.84
CA ILE A 94 7.28 -15.27 5.02
C ILE A 94 8.27 -14.13 4.74
N PRO A 95 9.13 -13.73 5.69
CA PRO A 95 10.11 -12.67 5.47
C PRO A 95 10.96 -12.91 4.22
N TYR A 96 11.01 -11.90 3.34
CA TYR A 96 11.75 -11.97 2.09
C TYR A 96 12.82 -10.87 2.02
N PRO A 97 14.03 -11.14 1.52
CA PRO A 97 14.53 -12.45 1.10
C PRO A 97 14.74 -13.43 2.28
N ASN A 98 14.94 -12.89 3.48
CA ASN A 98 15.14 -13.66 4.70
C ASN A 98 14.86 -12.80 5.94
N ALA A 99 15.04 -13.39 7.11
CA ALA A 99 14.85 -12.72 8.39
C ALA A 99 15.90 -11.62 8.64
N GLU A 100 17.13 -11.79 8.16
CA GLU A 100 18.23 -10.84 8.38
C GLU A 100 17.92 -9.47 7.77
N TRP A 101 17.43 -9.43 6.52
CA TRP A 101 17.00 -8.18 5.88
C TRP A 101 15.81 -7.53 6.61
N ASN A 102 14.96 -8.32 7.25
CA ASN A 102 13.77 -7.87 7.98
C ASN A 102 14.05 -7.57 9.47
N SER A 103 15.31 -7.63 9.91
CA SER A 103 15.70 -7.56 11.32
C SER A 103 16.05 -6.16 11.83
N PHE A 104 15.72 -5.09 11.10
CA PHE A 104 16.05 -3.73 11.53
C PHE A 104 15.40 -3.40 12.86
N LYS A 105 16.16 -2.75 13.75
CA LYS A 105 15.64 -2.13 14.98
C LYS A 105 16.07 -0.67 15.03
N LYS A 106 15.17 0.19 15.52
CA LYS A 106 15.42 1.62 15.65
C LYS A 106 16.69 1.86 16.49
N GLY A 107 17.62 2.64 15.94
CA GLY A 107 18.93 2.93 16.54
C GLY A 107 20.07 2.01 16.07
N GLU A 108 19.77 0.97 15.29
CA GLU A 108 20.80 0.17 14.62
C GLU A 108 21.24 0.80 13.29
N ASN A 109 22.36 0.32 12.74
CA ASN A 109 22.74 0.60 11.37
C ASN A 109 21.77 -0.12 10.40
N GLY A 110 21.14 0.64 9.50
CA GLY A 110 20.21 0.14 8.49
C GLY A 110 20.87 -0.53 7.29
N GLN A 111 22.20 -0.51 7.16
CA GLN A 111 22.91 -1.11 6.04
C GLN A 111 22.55 -2.60 5.89
N ASN A 112 22.11 -2.97 4.68
CA ASN A 112 21.67 -4.33 4.33
C ASN A 112 20.43 -4.82 5.11
N LYS A 113 19.64 -3.89 5.66
CA LYS A 113 18.35 -4.17 6.28
C LYS A 113 17.28 -3.24 5.70
N PHE A 114 16.04 -3.67 5.78
CA PHE A 114 14.90 -2.84 5.47
C PHE A 114 14.57 -1.95 6.66
N VAL A 115 14.79 -0.65 6.47
CA VAL A 115 14.56 0.39 7.48
C VAL A 115 13.09 0.79 7.43
N THR A 116 12.65 1.37 6.32
CA THR A 116 11.26 1.73 6.06
C THR A 116 10.96 1.52 4.58
N VAL A 117 10.26 0.43 4.26
CA VAL A 117 9.94 0.07 2.87
C VAL A 117 8.64 0.74 2.47
N GLN A 118 8.70 1.55 1.42
CA GLN A 118 7.54 2.31 0.93
C GLN A 118 6.80 1.59 -0.20
N SER A 119 7.52 0.81 -1.01
CA SER A 119 6.96 0.15 -2.18
C SER A 119 7.79 -1.06 -2.61
N VAL A 120 7.11 -2.00 -3.26
CA VAL A 120 7.66 -3.19 -3.91
C VAL A 120 7.10 -3.33 -5.31
N VAL A 121 7.94 -3.72 -6.27
CA VAL A 121 7.55 -3.96 -7.67
C VAL A 121 8.34 -5.15 -8.21
N THR A 122 7.68 -6.03 -8.95
CA THR A 122 8.35 -7.14 -9.67
C THR A 122 8.58 -6.76 -11.13
N ASP A 123 9.73 -7.10 -11.68
CA ASP A 123 10.00 -6.93 -13.12
C ASP A 123 9.70 -8.19 -13.94
N ASP A 124 9.88 -8.07 -15.26
CA ASP A 124 9.61 -9.12 -16.23
C ASP A 124 10.62 -10.28 -16.21
N LYS A 125 11.75 -10.10 -15.52
CA LYS A 125 12.83 -11.07 -15.28
C LYS A 125 12.71 -11.78 -13.93
N GLY A 126 11.69 -11.44 -13.14
CA GLY A 126 11.43 -12.04 -11.84
C GLY A 126 12.22 -11.44 -10.68
N PHE A 127 12.82 -10.26 -10.84
CA PHE A 127 13.42 -9.55 -9.71
C PHE A 127 12.36 -8.78 -8.92
N LEU A 128 12.57 -8.70 -7.61
CA LEU A 128 11.84 -7.77 -6.74
C LEU A 128 12.69 -6.50 -6.53
N TRP A 129 12.10 -5.36 -6.86
CA TRP A 129 12.62 -4.03 -6.62
C TRP A 129 11.97 -3.45 -5.37
N VAL A 130 12.79 -2.98 -4.44
CA VAL A 130 12.34 -2.48 -3.13
C VAL A 130 12.80 -1.04 -2.96
N VAL A 131 11.86 -0.15 -2.62
CA VAL A 131 12.16 1.25 -2.25
C VAL A 131 12.24 1.34 -0.73
N ASN A 132 13.46 1.52 -0.22
CA ASN A 132 13.76 1.61 1.21
C ASN A 132 14.29 3.01 1.54
N ILE A 133 13.72 3.62 2.57
CA ILE A 133 14.21 4.91 3.08
C ILE A 133 15.08 4.63 4.29
N ASP A 134 16.39 4.86 4.13
CA ASP A 134 17.41 4.51 5.12
C ASP A 134 17.55 5.56 6.25
N ASN A 135 16.75 6.63 6.23
CA ASN A 135 16.81 7.69 7.23
C ASN A 135 15.43 8.07 7.76
N PHE A 136 15.19 7.69 9.02
CA PHE A 136 14.05 8.18 9.80
C PHE A 136 14.31 9.58 10.40
N ILE A 137 15.57 10.05 10.39
CA ILE A 137 15.96 11.41 10.84
C ILE A 137 16.08 12.32 9.61
N ILE A 138 15.31 13.41 9.60
CA ILE A 138 15.09 14.32 8.45
C ILE A 138 16.34 15.12 8.03
N SER A 139 17.52 14.96 8.65
CA SER A 139 18.67 15.82 8.35
C SER A 139 19.46 15.46 7.08
N ASP A 140 19.46 14.19 6.64
CA ASP A 140 20.32 13.76 5.52
C ASP A 140 19.60 12.77 4.60
N TYR A 141 19.10 13.21 3.44
CA TYR A 141 18.38 12.32 2.51
C TYR A 141 19.35 11.50 1.65
N TRP A 142 19.32 10.18 1.82
CA TRP A 142 19.84 9.20 0.84
C TRP A 142 18.74 8.18 0.53
N GLU A 143 18.39 8.02 -0.74
CA GLU A 143 17.45 6.98 -1.21
C GLU A 143 18.26 5.74 -1.63
N SER A 144 17.97 4.60 -1.02
CA SER A 144 18.61 3.32 -1.37
C SER A 144 17.65 2.46 -2.20
N LYS A 145 18.11 2.04 -3.39
CA LYS A 145 17.37 1.09 -4.24
C LYS A 145 18.06 -0.27 -4.20
N TYR A 146 17.33 -1.28 -3.75
CA TYR A 146 17.83 -2.66 -3.69
C TYR A 146 17.22 -3.51 -4.80
N ARG A 147 18.04 -4.39 -5.40
CA ARG A 147 17.62 -5.45 -6.33
C ARG A 147 17.88 -6.80 -5.68
N ILE A 148 16.83 -7.57 -5.45
CA ILE A 148 16.91 -8.86 -4.77
C ILE A 148 16.37 -9.94 -5.72
N LYS A 149 17.12 -11.03 -5.85
CA LYS A 149 16.75 -12.20 -6.67
C LYS A 149 16.00 -13.22 -5.82
#